data_AF-A0A6V8NVB2-F1
#
_entry.id   AF-A0A6V8NVB2-F1
#
_cell.length_a   1.000
_cell.length_b   1.000
_cell.length_c   1.000
_cell.angle_alpha   90.00
_cell.angle_beta   90.00
_cell.angle_gamma   90.00
#
_symmetry.space_group_name_H-M   'P 1'
#
loop_
_entity.id
_entity.type
_entity.pdbx_description
1 polymer ?
#
loop_
_entity_poly.entity_id
_entity_poly.type
_entity_poly.pdbx_seq_one_letter_code
_entity_poly.pdbx_strand_id
1 'polypeptide(L)'
;KIEEWVINICRNKCEPGIIPLVETVEVGPAKKVMVVTIPRGLGSVYKTNRGRWRIRVGSTTREASTEELARLFQQRGMVHFDIAPVSKVGFVQLDMRRVRYYW
;
A
#
# COMPACT_ATOMS: atom_id res chain seq x y z
N LYS A 1 0.36 -18.51 12.49
CA LYS A 1 -0.61 -19.11 11.53
C LYS A 1 -1.50 -18.06 10.87
N ILE A 2 -2.28 -17.25 11.60
CA ILE A 2 -3.19 -16.27 10.96
C ILE A 2 -2.45 -15.08 10.29
N GLU A 3 -1.41 -14.57 10.94
CA GLU A 3 -0.55 -13.50 10.39
C GLU A 3 0.12 -13.95 9.08
N GLU A 4 0.81 -15.10 9.12
CA GLU A 4 1.43 -15.72 7.95
C GLU A 4 0.43 -15.93 6.80
N TRP A 5 -0.79 -16.38 7.10
CA TRP A 5 -1.85 -16.53 6.12
C TRP A 5 -2.23 -15.18 5.46
N VAL A 6 -2.38 -14.11 6.24
CA VAL A 6 -2.66 -12.77 5.71
C VAL A 6 -1.51 -12.24 4.86
N ILE A 7 -0.27 -12.38 5.33
CA ILE A 7 0.92 -11.97 4.58
C ILE A 7 0.99 -12.70 3.24
N ASN A 8 0.71 -14.01 3.23
CA ASN A 8 0.67 -14.81 2.01
C ASN A 8 -0.43 -14.37 1.03
N ILE A 9 -1.60 -13.95 1.52
CA ILE A 9 -2.64 -13.38 0.67
C ILE A 9 -2.16 -12.08 0.04
N CYS A 10 -1.67 -11.13 0.85
CA CYS A 10 -1.21 -9.83 0.37
C CYS A 10 -0.07 -9.96 -0.65
N ARG A 11 0.84 -10.92 -0.46
CA ARG A 11 1.98 -11.12 -1.35
C ARG A 11 1.63 -11.86 -2.64
N ASN A 12 0.78 -12.89 -2.57
CA ASN A 12 0.58 -13.82 -3.69
C ASN A 12 -0.76 -13.62 -4.43
N LYS A 13 -1.72 -12.89 -3.86
CA LYS A 13 -3.04 -12.65 -4.45
C LYS A 13 -3.24 -11.23 -4.96
N CYS A 14 -2.28 -10.34 -4.71
CA CYS A 14 -2.25 -8.98 -5.21
C CYS A 14 -1.07 -8.79 -6.16
N GLU A 15 -1.31 -8.06 -7.25
CA GLU A 15 -0.28 -7.68 -8.21
C GLU A 15 -0.32 -6.15 -8.41
N PRO A 16 0.76 -5.42 -8.08
CA PRO A 16 1.98 -5.91 -7.43
C PRO A 16 1.73 -6.43 -6.00
N GLY A 17 2.61 -7.29 -5.51
CA GLY A 17 2.51 -7.84 -4.16
C GLY A 17 2.52 -6.74 -3.09
N ILE A 18 1.69 -6.91 -2.06
CA ILE A 18 1.54 -5.93 -0.96
C ILE A 18 2.29 -6.42 0.27
N ILE A 19 3.03 -5.52 0.91
CA ILE A 19 3.64 -5.74 2.23
C ILE A 19 2.76 -5.00 3.25
N PRO A 20 1.87 -5.70 3.98
CA PRO A 20 1.02 -5.07 4.99
C PRO A 20 1.79 -4.78 6.28
N LEU A 21 1.33 -3.80 7.05
CA LEU A 21 1.65 -3.67 8.46
C LEU A 21 0.60 -4.47 9.25
N VAL A 22 1.03 -5.41 10.07
CA VAL A 22 0.14 -6.26 10.87
C VAL A 22 0.46 -6.07 12.35
N GLU A 23 -0.57 -5.86 13.15
CA GLU A 23 -0.48 -5.76 14.61
C GLU A 23 -1.66 -6.49 15.25
N THR A 24 -1.47 -6.99 16.47
CA THR A 24 -2.54 -7.63 17.25
C THR A 24 -2.88 -6.75 18.44
N VAL A 25 -4.16 -6.41 18.58
CA VAL A 25 -4.69 -5.61 19.68
C VAL A 25 -5.66 -6.45 20.52
N GLU A 26 -5.63 -6.28 21.83
CA GLU A 26 -6.59 -6.89 22.74
C GLU A 26 -7.82 -5.99 22.90
N VAL A 27 -9.01 -6.55 22.72
CA VAL A 27 -10.28 -5.83 22.82
C VAL A 27 -11.11 -6.47 23.93
N GLY A 28 -11.04 -5.87 25.13
CA GLY A 28 -11.68 -6.40 26.33
C GLY A 28 -10.97 -7.64 26.89
N PRO A 29 -11.61 -8.39 27.80
CA PRO A 29 -10.91 -9.36 28.66
C PRO A 29 -10.34 -10.59 27.94
N ALA A 30 -10.83 -10.91 26.73
CA ALA A 30 -10.54 -12.20 26.10
C ALA A 30 -10.58 -12.21 24.57
N LYS A 31 -10.65 -11.05 23.89
CA LYS A 31 -10.66 -11.01 22.43
C LYS A 31 -9.37 -10.42 21.90
N LYS A 32 -8.79 -11.09 20.91
CA LYS A 32 -7.65 -10.59 20.13
C LYS A 32 -8.14 -10.25 18.73
N VAL A 33 -7.83 -9.05 18.27
CA VAL A 33 -8.16 -8.55 16.94
C VAL A 33 -6.85 -8.27 16.22
N MET A 34 -6.72 -8.79 15.00
CA MET A 34 -5.59 -8.48 14.15
C MET A 34 -5.94 -7.29 13.26
N VAL A 35 -5.17 -6.21 13.37
CA VAL A 35 -5.29 -5.02 12.53
C VAL A 35 -4.31 -5.16 11.39
N VAL A 36 -4.82 -5.05 10.16
CA VAL A 36 -4.04 -5.17 8.92
C VAL A 36 -4.12 -3.84 8.20
N THR A 37 -3.03 -3.08 8.27
CA THR A 37 -2.92 -1.76 7.67
C THR A 37 -2.21 -1.90 6.32
N ILE A 38 -2.90 -1.51 5.25
CA ILE A 38 -2.34 -1.49 3.89
C ILE A 38 -1.80 -0.08 3.63
N PRO A 39 -0.47 0.11 3.55
CA PRO A 39 0.09 1.42 3.22
C PRO A 39 -0.34 1.83 1.81
N ARG A 40 -0.46 3.14 1.57
CA ARG A 40 -0.68 3.64 0.21
C ARG A 40 0.48 3.21 -0.67
N GLY A 41 0.18 2.43 -1.71
CA GLY A 41 1.16 2.03 -2.71
C GLY A 41 1.70 3.24 -3.45
N LEU A 42 3.01 3.27 -3.69
CA LEU A 42 3.66 4.28 -4.54
C LEU A 42 3.17 4.11 -5.98
N GLY A 43 2.10 4.83 -6.33
CA GLY A 43 1.57 4.90 -7.69
C GLY A 43 1.19 3.54 -8.29
N SER A 44 0.75 2.57 -7.50
CA SER A 44 0.41 1.23 -8.01
C SER A 44 -1.10 1.02 -8.03
N VAL A 45 -1.65 0.72 -9.21
CA VAL A 45 -3.02 0.25 -9.36
C VAL A 45 -3.00 -1.26 -9.18
N TYR A 46 -3.54 -1.74 -8.07
CA TYR A 46 -3.50 -3.16 -7.72
C TYR A 46 -4.59 -3.95 -8.45
N LYS A 47 -4.23 -5.13 -8.94
CA LYS A 47 -5.16 -6.14 -9.44
C LYS A 47 -5.02 -7.42 -8.63
N THR A 48 -6.06 -8.24 -8.67
CA THR A 48 -5.98 -9.60 -8.15
C THR A 48 -5.05 -10.44 -9.04
N ASN A 49 -4.50 -11.53 -8.50
CA ASN A 49 -3.70 -12.50 -9.27
C ASN A 49 -4.47 -13.18 -10.43
N ARG A 50 -5.78 -12.92 -10.56
CA ARG A 50 -6.63 -13.35 -11.68
C ARG A 50 -6.90 -12.22 -12.69
N GLY A 51 -6.14 -11.13 -12.63
CA GLY A 51 -6.27 -10.01 -13.55
C GLY A 51 -7.47 -9.10 -13.33
N ARG A 52 -8.19 -9.23 -12.20
CA ARG A 52 -9.39 -8.41 -11.94
C ARG A 52 -9.08 -7.22 -11.05
N TRP A 53 -9.57 -6.04 -11.42
CA TRP A 53 -9.52 -4.84 -10.59
C TRP A 53 -10.76 -4.74 -9.73
N ARG A 54 -10.55 -4.49 -8.44
CA ARG A 54 -11.62 -4.31 -7.47
C ARG A 54 -11.42 -3.04 -6.70
N ILE A 55 -12.51 -2.32 -6.51
CA ILE A 55 -12.53 -1.07 -5.74
C ILE A 55 -13.56 -1.19 -4.61
N ARG A 56 -13.29 -0.49 -3.53
CA ARG A 56 -14.20 -0.39 -2.40
C ARG A 56 -15.20 0.74 -2.66
N VAL A 57 -16.49 0.41 -2.57
CA VAL A 57 -17.60 1.37 -2.66
C VAL A 57 -18.41 1.27 -1.37
N GLY A 58 -18.12 2.17 -0.45
CA GLY A 58 -18.66 2.15 0.91
C GLY A 58 -18.23 0.91 1.70
N SER A 59 -19.20 0.10 2.11
CA SER A 59 -18.98 -1.17 2.84
C SER A 59 -18.72 -2.37 1.92
N THR A 60 -18.91 -2.24 0.61
CA THR A 60 -18.81 -3.35 -0.35
C THR A 60 -17.60 -3.21 -1.28
N THR A 61 -17.23 -4.31 -1.91
CA THR A 61 -16.17 -4.35 -2.94
C THR A 61 -16.78 -4.86 -4.23
N ARG A 62 -16.54 -4.16 -5.35
CA ARG A 62 -17.05 -4.51 -6.68
C ARG A 62 -15.94 -4.46 -7.72
N GLU A 63 -16.22 -4.94 -8.92
CA GLU A 63 -15.33 -4.72 -10.06
C GLU A 63 -15.30 -3.26 -10.46
N ALA A 64 -14.11 -2.79 -10.80
CA ALA A 64 -13.94 -1.44 -11.31
C ALA A 64 -14.55 -1.34 -12.71
N SER A 65 -15.35 -0.30 -12.94
CA SER A 65 -15.73 0.11 -14.29
C SER A 65 -14.52 0.62 -15.08
N THR A 66 -14.66 0.71 -16.40
CA THR A 66 -13.62 1.25 -17.27
C THR A 66 -13.25 2.69 -16.91
N GLU A 67 -14.25 3.51 -16.55
CA GLU A 67 -14.08 4.91 -16.17
C GLU A 67 -13.32 5.06 -14.84
N GLU A 68 -13.65 4.24 -13.84
CA GLU A 68 -12.96 4.22 -12.55
C GLU A 68 -11.51 3.76 -12.72
N LEU A 69 -11.30 2.72 -13.52
CA LEU A 69 -9.97 2.21 -13.81
C LEU A 69 -9.12 3.24 -14.56
N ALA A 70 -9.69 3.94 -15.55
CA ALA A 70 -9.04 5.03 -16.26
C ALA A 70 -8.61 6.15 -15.30
N ARG A 71 -9.48 6.54 -14.34
CA ARG A 71 -9.14 7.53 -13.32
C ARG A 71 -8.00 7.06 -12.41
N LEU A 72 -8.00 5.80 -11.99
CA LEU A 72 -6.92 5.22 -11.18
C LEU A 72 -5.58 5.25 -11.93
N PHE A 73 -5.58 4.95 -13.24
CA PHE A 73 -4.37 5.03 -14.06
C PHE A 73 -3.90 6.47 -14.29
N GLN A 74 -4.80 7.42 -14.50
CA GLN A 74 -4.45 8.84 -14.59
C GLN A 74 -3.83 9.33 -13.27
N GLN A 75 -4.40 8.97 -12.13
CA GLN A 75 -3.85 9.29 -10.81
C GLN A 75 -2.47 8.68 -10.59
N ARG A 76 -2.25 7.45 -11.05
CA ARG A 76 -0.93 6.81 -11.04
C ARG A 76 0.09 7.61 -11.86
N GLY A 77 -0.29 8.11 -13.03
CA GLY A 77 0.58 8.94 -13.87
C GLY A 77 1.04 10.25 -13.23
N MET A 78 0.37 10.71 -12.17
CA MET A 78 0.74 11.92 -11.41
C MET A 78 1.81 11.66 -10.32
N VAL A 79 2.19 10.39 -10.07
CA VAL A 79 3.23 10.06 -9.08
C VAL A 79 4.60 10.15 -9.75
N HIS A 80 5.25 11.30 -9.59
CA HIS A 80 6.64 11.50 -9.98
C HIS A 80 7.58 10.83 -8.97
N PHE A 81 8.31 9.79 -9.40
CA PHE A 81 9.22 9.05 -8.52
C PHE A 81 10.32 9.93 -7.91
N ASP A 82 10.71 11.00 -8.60
CA ASP A 82 11.77 11.92 -8.18
C ASP A 82 11.38 12.80 -6.97
N ILE A 83 10.08 12.92 -6.68
CA ILE A 83 9.55 13.71 -5.54
C ILE A 83 8.73 12.86 -4.56
N ALA A 84 8.71 11.54 -4.75
CA ALA A 84 7.98 10.66 -3.85
C ALA A 84 8.65 10.67 -2.45
N PRO A 85 7.89 10.94 -1.38
CA PRO A 85 8.47 10.98 -0.04
C PRO A 85 8.94 9.59 0.39
N VAL A 86 10.16 9.51 0.93
CA VAL A 86 10.67 8.28 1.56
C VAL A 86 10.13 8.21 2.98
N SER A 87 9.42 7.11 3.30
CA SER A 87 8.81 6.93 4.61
C SER A 87 9.84 6.94 5.73
N LYS A 88 9.55 7.65 6.84
CA LYS A 88 10.39 7.74 8.06
C LYS A 88 11.78 8.35 7.84
N VAL A 89 11.95 9.18 6.82
CA VAL A 89 13.20 9.92 6.56
C VAL A 89 12.94 11.41 6.76
N GLY A 90 13.83 12.10 7.47
CA GLY A 90 13.81 13.55 7.68
C GLY A 90 15.20 14.16 7.45
N PHE A 91 15.38 15.43 7.84
CA PHE A 91 16.64 16.16 7.63
C PHE A 91 17.87 15.48 8.25
N VAL A 92 17.68 14.74 9.36
CA VAL A 92 18.77 14.08 10.10
C VAL A 92 19.43 12.96 9.30
N GLN A 93 18.72 12.36 8.35
CA GLN A 93 19.22 11.28 7.50
C GLN A 93 19.95 11.77 6.24
N LEU A 94 20.00 13.10 6.01
CA LEU A 94 20.72 13.67 4.87
C LEU A 94 22.23 13.70 5.14
N ASP A 95 23.01 13.18 4.19
CA ASP A 95 24.47 13.32 4.23
C ASP A 95 24.88 14.73 3.77
N MET A 96 25.14 15.60 4.74
CA MET A 96 25.51 16.99 4.49
C MET A 96 26.84 17.15 3.74
N ARG A 97 27.73 16.15 3.71
CA ARG A 97 28.95 16.20 2.89
C ARG A 97 28.62 16.14 1.41
N ARG A 98 27.67 15.26 1.04
CA ARG A 98 27.17 15.14 -0.33
C ARG A 98 26.37 16.37 -0.75
N VAL A 99 25.54 16.92 0.15
CA VAL A 99 24.81 18.16 -0.11
C VAL A 99 25.77 19.31 -0.44
N ARG A 100 26.86 19.47 0.32
CA ARG A 100 27.87 20.50 0.05
C ARG A 100 28.70 20.31 -1.23
N TYR A 101 28.70 19.12 -1.82
CA TYR A 101 29.41 18.83 -3.06
C TYR A 101 28.52 19.00 -4.30
N TYR A 102 27.20 19.05 -4.10
CA TYR A 102 26.21 19.28 -5.15
C TYR A 102 26.06 20.76 -5.53
N TRP A 103 26.55 21.67 -4.68
CA TRP A 103 26.68 23.10 -4.90
C TRP A 103 28.17 23.47 -4.96
#